data_AF-A0A6I5P6A0-F1
#
_entry.id   AF-A0A6I5P6A0-F1
#
_cell.length_a   1.000
_cell.length_b   1.000
_cell.length_c   1.000
_cell.angle_alpha   90.00
_cell.angle_beta   90.00
_cell.angle_gamma   90.00
#
_symmetry.space_group_name_H-M   'P 1'
#
loop_
_entity.id
_entity.type
_entity.pdbx_description
1 polymer ?
#
loop_
_entity_poly.entity_id
_entity_poly.type
_entity_poly.pdbx_seq_one_letter_code
_entity_poly.pdbx_strand_id
1 'polypeptide(L)'
;MQHWLRDWKHGLLSLLAIAPILTASEAGAFPAVYVARADAQLTSREAHVAIARDGNQTTLTMLSDYTGDVGEFALIVPVPAEIQPEQVQVVDPISIGRMAALSSPAIHYYLWDCVAPCVEASPCSKTLAAISPIGFFLAKIWIDR
;
A
#
# COMPACT_ATOMS: atom_id res chain seq x y z
N MET A 1 16.49 29.61 40.56
CA MET A 1 15.07 29.18 40.40
C MET A 1 14.66 28.77 38.98
N GLN A 2 15.43 29.01 37.92
CA GLN A 2 14.99 28.71 36.53
C GLN A 2 15.38 27.32 35.97
N HIS A 3 16.32 26.58 36.60
CA HIS A 3 16.69 25.23 36.13
C HIS A 3 15.62 24.18 36.49
N TRP A 4 15.02 24.27 37.69
CA TRP A 4 13.95 23.37 38.15
C TRP A 4 12.68 23.42 37.28
N LEU A 5 12.34 24.60 36.75
CA LEU A 5 11.21 24.79 35.84
C LEU A 5 11.45 24.19 34.45
N ARG A 6 12.70 23.92 34.04
CA ARG A 6 13.05 23.39 32.71
C ARG A 6 12.91 21.87 32.66
N ASP A 7 13.33 21.19 33.72
CA ASP A 7 13.28 19.72 33.82
C ASP A 7 11.84 19.19 33.78
N TRP A 8 10.90 19.94 34.35
CA TRP A 8 9.48 19.56 34.33
C TRP A 8 8.85 19.63 32.93
N LYS A 9 9.33 20.54 32.07
CA LYS A 9 8.86 20.68 30.68
C LYS A 9 9.30 19.50 29.83
N HIS A 10 10.53 19.04 30.03
CA HIS A 10 11.07 17.87 29.33
C HIS A 10 10.40 16.56 29.79
N GLY A 11 10.06 16.45 31.08
CA GLY A 11 9.25 15.36 31.60
C GLY A 11 7.84 15.35 31.02
N LEU A 12 7.16 16.51 30.98
CA LEU A 12 5.83 16.64 30.40
C LEU A 12 5.84 16.36 28.88
N LEU A 13 6.83 16.87 28.15
CA LEU A 13 7.01 16.61 26.71
C LEU A 13 7.28 15.13 26.43
N SER A 14 8.07 14.46 27.28
CA SER A 14 8.33 13.01 27.14
C SER A 14 7.08 12.18 27.41
N LEU A 15 6.28 12.55 28.43
CA LEU A 15 5.04 11.85 28.74
C LEU A 15 4.00 12.01 27.61
N LEU A 16 3.90 13.21 27.03
CA LEU A 16 3.00 13.51 25.92
C LEU A 16 3.38 12.74 24.64
N ALA A 17 4.68 12.50 24.41
CA ALA A 17 5.16 11.75 23.25
C ALA A 17 4.89 10.23 23.35
N ILE A 18 4.79 9.67 24.56
CA ILE A 18 4.58 8.23 24.79
C ILE A 18 3.08 7.88 24.78
N ALA A 19 2.21 8.82 25.15
CA ALA A 19 0.75 8.63 25.19
C ALA A 19 0.13 7.98 23.92
N PRO A 20 0.45 8.37 22.68
CA PRO A 20 -0.17 7.79 21.49
C PRO A 20 0.23 6.32 21.22
N ILE A 21 1.39 5.87 21.71
CA ILE A 21 1.85 4.49 21.55
C ILE A 21 0.98 3.52 22.36
N LEU A 22 0.52 3.98 23.53
CA LEU A 22 -0.32 3.21 24.44
C LEU A 22 -1.79 3.11 23.97
N THR A 23 -2.20 3.98 23.05
CA THR A 23 -3.58 4.03 22.50
C THR A 23 -3.67 3.52 21.07
N ALA A 24 -2.62 2.93 20.53
CA ALA A 24 -2.66 2.34 19.19
C ALA A 24 -3.66 1.17 19.18
N SER A 25 -4.72 1.28 18.38
CA SER A 25 -5.62 0.15 18.10
C SER A 25 -4.86 -0.92 17.34
N GLU A 26 -5.15 -2.20 17.59
CA GLU A 26 -4.74 -3.27 16.69
C GLU A 26 -5.25 -2.95 15.28
N ALA A 27 -4.32 -2.82 14.35
CA ALA A 27 -4.65 -2.76 12.94
C ALA A 27 -4.97 -4.19 12.51
N GLY A 28 -6.22 -4.44 12.12
CA GLY A 28 -6.62 -5.72 11.54
C GLY A 28 -5.95 -5.92 10.18
N ALA A 29 -4.77 -6.55 10.16
CA ALA A 29 -4.12 -6.98 8.94
C ALA A 29 -4.63 -8.39 8.57
N PHE A 30 -4.81 -8.64 7.28
CA PHE A 30 -5.14 -9.99 6.78
C PHE A 30 -3.89 -10.87 6.90
N PRO A 31 -3.90 -11.93 7.74
CA PRO A 31 -2.72 -12.76 7.91
C PRO A 31 -2.74 -13.86 6.84
N ALA A 32 -2.17 -13.60 5.66
CA ALA A 32 -1.94 -14.63 4.65
C ALA A 32 -0.47 -15.10 4.71
N VAL A 33 -0.25 -16.40 4.52
CA VAL A 33 1.10 -16.99 4.54
C VAL A 33 1.36 -17.77 3.25
N TYR A 34 2.47 -17.44 2.59
CA TYR A 34 3.02 -18.21 1.48
C TYR A 34 3.91 -19.32 2.04
N VAL A 35 3.63 -20.57 1.68
CA VAL A 35 4.42 -21.74 2.05
C VAL A 35 5.02 -22.36 0.79
N ALA A 36 6.31 -22.62 0.84
CA ALA A 36 7.10 -23.17 -0.26
C ALA A 36 8.03 -24.27 0.28
N ARG A 37 8.34 -25.28 -0.54
CA ARG A 37 9.43 -26.20 -0.22
C ARG A 37 10.79 -25.50 -0.26
N ALA A 38 11.72 -25.95 0.58
CA ALA A 38 13.02 -25.30 0.77
C ALA A 38 13.90 -25.30 -0.49
N ASP A 39 13.69 -26.27 -1.40
CA ASP A 39 14.39 -26.43 -2.67
C ASP A 39 13.63 -25.83 -3.88
N ALA A 40 12.42 -25.30 -3.66
CA ALA A 40 11.60 -24.77 -4.72
C ALA A 40 12.10 -23.38 -5.18
N GLN A 41 12.34 -23.23 -6.48
CA GLN A 41 12.70 -21.93 -7.08
C GLN A 41 11.43 -21.13 -7.38
N LEU A 42 10.92 -20.46 -6.35
CA LEU A 42 9.66 -19.74 -6.40
C LEU A 42 9.88 -18.25 -6.43
N THR A 43 9.21 -17.56 -7.36
CA THR A 43 9.26 -16.09 -7.45
C THR A 43 7.84 -15.52 -7.56
N SER A 44 7.61 -14.38 -6.90
CA SER A 44 6.45 -13.51 -7.11
C SER A 44 6.95 -12.08 -7.02
N ARG A 45 6.59 -11.24 -7.99
CA ARG A 45 6.97 -9.83 -8.03
C ARG A 45 5.87 -8.93 -7.46
N GLU A 46 4.61 -9.32 -7.66
CA GLU A 46 3.46 -8.51 -7.31
C GLU A 46 2.27 -9.37 -6.84
N ALA A 47 1.62 -8.89 -5.79
CA ALA A 47 0.44 -9.49 -5.22
C ALA A 47 -0.60 -8.40 -4.93
N HIS A 48 -1.78 -8.54 -5.51
CA HIS A 48 -2.93 -7.67 -5.29
C HIS A 48 -4.00 -8.42 -4.53
N VAL A 49 -4.53 -7.80 -3.47
CA VAL A 49 -5.61 -8.34 -2.67
C VAL A 49 -6.78 -7.36 -2.74
N ALA A 50 -7.93 -7.86 -3.15
CA ALA A 50 -9.18 -7.12 -3.18
C ALA A 50 -10.13 -7.71 -2.14
N ILE A 51 -10.71 -6.83 -1.32
CA ILE A 51 -11.62 -7.21 -0.25
C ILE A 51 -12.84 -6.32 -0.37
N ALA A 52 -13.99 -6.94 -0.58
CA ALA A 52 -15.26 -6.27 -0.66
C ALA A 52 -16.17 -6.77 0.45
N ARG A 53 -16.90 -5.86 1.10
CA ARG A 53 -17.91 -6.18 2.08
C ARG A 53 -19.26 -5.62 1.63
N ASP A 54 -20.24 -6.50 1.52
CA ASP A 54 -21.63 -6.16 1.26
C ASP A 54 -22.51 -6.75 2.37
N GLY A 55 -22.94 -5.89 3.30
CA GLY A 55 -23.64 -6.29 4.51
C GLY A 55 -22.85 -7.32 5.33
N ASN A 56 -23.38 -8.54 5.45
CA ASN A 56 -22.74 -9.65 6.15
C ASN A 56 -21.91 -10.57 5.24
N GLN A 57 -21.80 -10.26 3.94
CA GLN A 57 -20.98 -11.00 3.00
C GLN A 57 -19.64 -10.29 2.81
N THR A 58 -18.55 -11.03 2.97
CA THR A 58 -17.19 -10.52 2.70
C THR A 58 -16.56 -11.41 1.64
N THR A 59 -16.22 -10.82 0.50
CA THR A 59 -15.53 -11.49 -0.59
C THR A 59 -14.07 -11.08 -0.57
N LEU A 60 -13.18 -12.07 -0.54
CA LEU A 60 -11.74 -11.88 -0.66
C LEU A 60 -11.27 -12.50 -1.96
N THR A 61 -10.44 -11.77 -2.70
CA THR A 61 -9.81 -12.25 -3.92
C THR A 61 -8.37 -11.78 -3.95
N MET A 62 -7.51 -12.63 -4.54
CA MET A 62 -6.09 -12.36 -4.67
C MET A 62 -5.61 -12.68 -6.08
N LEU A 63 -4.79 -11.79 -6.62
CA LEU A 63 -4.06 -11.95 -7.87
C LEU A 63 -2.57 -11.88 -7.56
N SER A 64 -1.81 -12.93 -7.84
CA SER A 64 -0.37 -13.02 -7.59
C SER A 64 0.34 -13.51 -8.85
N ASP A 65 1.45 -12.89 -9.24
CA ASP A 65 2.21 -13.24 -10.44
C ASP A 65 3.28 -14.33 -10.18
N TYR A 66 2.86 -15.41 -9.54
CA TYR A 66 3.77 -16.48 -9.16
C TYR A 66 4.32 -17.26 -10.36
N THR A 67 5.61 -17.59 -10.31
CA THR A 67 6.29 -18.50 -11.26
C THR A 67 7.02 -19.62 -10.51
N GLY A 68 6.72 -20.87 -10.87
CA GLY A 68 7.32 -22.07 -10.29
C GLY A 68 6.43 -23.31 -10.46
N ASP A 69 6.82 -24.44 -9.85
CA ASP A 69 5.97 -25.63 -9.80
C ASP A 69 4.78 -25.40 -8.85
N VAL A 70 3.57 -25.71 -9.29
CA VAL A 70 2.34 -25.48 -8.53
C VAL A 70 2.20 -26.48 -7.38
N GLY A 71 2.80 -27.68 -7.49
CA GLY A 71 2.74 -28.71 -6.44
C GLY A 71 3.59 -28.39 -5.20
N GLU A 72 4.50 -27.43 -5.32
CA GLU A 72 5.50 -27.07 -4.31
C GLU A 72 5.14 -25.78 -3.56
N PHE A 73 3.99 -25.20 -3.88
CA PHE A 73 3.48 -23.93 -3.37
C PHE A 73 2.11 -24.09 -2.73
N ALA A 74 1.92 -23.47 -1.56
CA ALA A 74 0.61 -23.32 -0.93
C ALA A 74 0.42 -21.91 -0.38
N LEU A 75 -0.74 -21.31 -0.65
CA LEU A 75 -1.20 -20.09 -0.01
C LEU A 75 -2.23 -20.46 1.07
N ILE A 76 -1.96 -20.05 2.31
CA ILE A 76 -2.88 -20.28 3.44
C ILE A 76 -3.49 -18.94 3.84
N VAL A 77 -4.81 -18.84 3.72
CA VAL A 77 -5.59 -17.69 4.18
C VAL A 77 -6.57 -18.16 5.25
N PRO A 78 -6.37 -17.79 6.53
CA PRO A 78 -7.30 -18.11 7.60
C PRO A 78 -8.55 -17.25 7.41
N VAL A 79 -9.69 -17.91 7.25
CA VAL A 79 -11.01 -17.28 7.14
C VAL A 79 -11.84 -17.61 8.37
N PRO A 80 -12.63 -16.66 8.89
CA PRO A 80 -13.38 -16.84 10.14
C PRO A 80 -14.63 -17.74 10.00
N ALA A 81 -14.93 -18.21 8.79
CA ALA A 81 -16.13 -18.99 8.48
C ALA A 81 -15.78 -20.22 7.64
N GLU A 82 -16.63 -21.24 7.71
CA GLU A 82 -16.54 -22.43 6.88
C GLU A 82 -16.81 -22.06 5.40
N ILE A 83 -15.92 -22.48 4.50
CA ILE A 83 -16.00 -22.21 3.06
C ILE A 83 -16.44 -23.47 2.34
N GLN A 84 -17.53 -23.37 1.60
CA GLN A 84 -17.98 -24.43 0.69
C GLN A 84 -17.29 -24.31 -0.67
N PRO A 85 -17.06 -25.41 -1.40
CA PRO A 85 -16.39 -25.39 -2.70
C PRO A 85 -17.02 -24.42 -3.71
N GLU A 86 -18.33 -24.24 -3.67
CA GLU A 86 -19.09 -23.36 -4.58
C GLU A 86 -18.81 -21.87 -4.35
N GLN A 87 -18.27 -21.52 -3.17
CA GLN A 87 -17.88 -20.16 -2.82
C GLN A 87 -16.47 -19.82 -3.32
N VAL A 88 -15.72 -20.81 -3.81
CA VAL A 88 -14.39 -20.63 -4.40
C VAL A 88 -14.52 -20.50 -5.90
N GLN A 89 -14.27 -19.29 -6.42
CA GLN A 89 -14.45 -18.98 -7.84
C GLN A 89 -13.17 -18.37 -8.40
N VAL A 90 -12.87 -18.74 -9.65
CA VAL A 90 -11.80 -18.12 -10.42
C VAL A 90 -12.38 -16.87 -11.09
N VAL A 91 -11.79 -15.72 -10.78
CA VAL A 91 -12.17 -14.42 -11.34
C VAL A 91 -11.21 -14.00 -12.45
N ASP A 92 -11.70 -13.20 -13.40
CA ASP A 92 -10.89 -12.66 -14.48
C ASP A 92 -9.79 -11.73 -13.92
N PRO A 93 -8.50 -11.97 -14.26
CA PRO A 93 -7.38 -11.18 -13.75
C PRO A 93 -7.45 -9.70 -14.17
N ILE A 94 -8.09 -9.36 -15.28
CA ILE A 94 -8.27 -7.97 -15.76
C ILE A 94 -9.07 -7.16 -14.75
N SER A 95 -10.08 -7.76 -14.11
CA SER A 95 -10.92 -7.06 -13.13
C SER A 95 -10.10 -6.58 -11.93
N ILE A 96 -9.25 -7.45 -11.40
CA ILE A 96 -8.40 -7.14 -10.25
C ILE A 96 -7.25 -6.23 -10.65
N GLY A 97 -6.66 -6.42 -11.84
CA GLY A 97 -5.63 -5.52 -12.37
C GLY A 97 -6.12 -4.07 -12.53
N ARG A 98 -7.39 -3.86 -12.89
CA ARG A 98 -7.98 -2.50 -12.93
C ARG A 98 -8.10 -1.89 -11.54
N MET A 99 -8.55 -2.66 -10.54
CA MET A 99 -8.64 -2.18 -9.15
C MET A 99 -7.25 -1.87 -8.58
N ALA A 100 -6.28 -2.73 -8.87
CA ALA A 100 -4.89 -2.55 -8.50
C ALA A 100 -4.33 -1.24 -9.06
N ALA A 101 -4.53 -0.96 -10.36
CA ALA A 101 -4.08 0.27 -11.01
C ALA A 101 -4.70 1.53 -10.39
N LEU A 102 -5.96 1.46 -9.93
CA LEU A 102 -6.60 2.57 -9.20
C LEU A 102 -6.01 2.79 -7.81
N SER A 103 -5.54 1.72 -7.15
CA SER A 103 -4.88 1.79 -5.85
C SER A 103 -3.39 2.14 -5.91
N SER A 104 -2.79 2.09 -7.10
CA SER A 104 -1.37 2.38 -7.29
C SER A 104 -1.05 3.82 -6.83
N PRO A 105 0.04 4.04 -6.08
CA PRO A 105 0.42 5.36 -5.62
C PRO A 105 0.61 6.33 -6.79
N ALA A 106 -0.26 7.34 -6.91
CA ALA A 106 -0.11 8.41 -7.88
C ALA A 106 0.50 9.64 -7.18
N ILE A 107 1.71 10.05 -7.59
CA ILE A 107 2.32 11.29 -7.10
C ILE A 107 1.76 12.45 -7.93
N HIS A 108 0.85 13.22 -7.33
CA HIS A 108 0.40 14.49 -7.88
C HIS A 108 1.26 15.63 -7.31
N TYR A 109 2.04 16.29 -8.17
CA TYR A 109 2.71 17.53 -7.81
C TYR A 109 1.72 18.69 -7.89
N TYR A 110 1.29 19.20 -6.73
CA TYR A 110 0.61 20.48 -6.68
C TYR A 110 1.66 21.58 -6.84
N LEU A 111 1.72 22.19 -8.03
CA LEU A 111 2.39 23.48 -8.16
C LEU A 111 1.55 24.49 -7.36
N TRP A 112 2.18 25.10 -6.36
CA TRP A 112 1.60 26.06 -5.42
C TRP A 112 1.02 27.33 -6.10
N ASP A 113 1.27 27.51 -7.40
CA ASP A 113 0.66 28.55 -8.23
C ASP A 113 -0.72 28.17 -8.82
N CYS A 114 -1.20 26.94 -8.60
CA CYS A 114 -2.48 26.45 -9.10
C CYS A 114 -3.44 26.13 -7.96
N VAL A 115 -3.75 27.12 -7.12
CA VAL A 115 -4.92 27.10 -6.23
C VAL A 115 -5.96 28.03 -6.81
N ALA A 116 -6.71 27.54 -7.80
CA ALA A 116 -8.05 28.03 -8.06
C ALA A 116 -9.02 26.94 -7.60
N PRO A 117 -10.01 27.24 -6.72
CA PRO A 117 -11.09 26.30 -6.46
C PRO A 117 -11.72 25.94 -7.80
N CYS A 118 -12.08 24.67 -8.00
CA CYS A 118 -12.58 24.11 -9.25
C CYS A 118 -13.72 24.95 -9.86
N VAL A 119 -13.37 26.00 -10.61
CA VAL A 119 -14.23 26.87 -11.39
C VAL A 119 -13.37 27.35 -12.56
N GLU A 120 -13.64 26.72 -13.70
CA GLU A 120 -13.26 27.09 -15.07
C GLU A 120 -11.78 27.19 -15.45
N ALA A 121 -11.48 26.55 -16.58
CA ALA A 121 -10.15 26.32 -17.12
C ALA A 121 -9.42 27.63 -17.48
N SER A 122 -8.30 27.89 -16.81
CA SER A 122 -7.22 28.71 -17.39
C SER A 122 -6.12 27.79 -17.91
N PRO A 123 -5.45 28.14 -19.03
CA PRO A 123 -4.41 27.27 -19.58
C PRO A 123 -3.17 27.36 -18.68
N CYS A 124 -2.88 26.28 -17.96
CA CYS A 124 -1.57 26.06 -17.37
C CYS A 124 -0.54 26.11 -18.51
N SER A 125 0.16 27.24 -18.64
CA SER A 125 1.06 27.47 -19.76
C SER A 125 2.20 26.46 -19.70
N LYS A 126 2.36 25.73 -20.80
CA LYS A 126 3.39 24.72 -20.99
C LYS A 126 4.75 25.41 -21.03
N THR A 127 5.46 25.41 -19.90
CA THR A 127 6.93 25.58 -19.91
C THR A 127 7.57 24.52 -19.01
N LEU A 128 7.32 23.25 -19.33
CA LEU A 128 8.17 22.14 -18.90
C LEU A 128 9.24 21.91 -19.97
N ALA A 129 10.30 22.70 -19.93
CA ALA A 129 11.53 22.39 -20.65
C ALA A 129 12.72 23.11 -20.00
N ALA A 130 13.22 22.57 -18.90
CA ALA A 130 14.65 22.62 -18.53
C ALA A 130 14.92 21.73 -17.30
N ILE A 131 14.71 20.42 -17.41
CA ILE A 131 15.34 19.48 -16.47
C ILE A 131 16.79 19.35 -16.93
N SER A 132 17.71 19.89 -16.12
CA SER A 132 19.14 19.71 -16.27
C SER A 132 19.50 18.21 -16.42
N PRO A 133 20.40 17.83 -17.34
CA PRO A 133 20.67 16.43 -17.68
C PRO A 133 21.19 15.58 -16.51
N ILE A 134 21.66 16.21 -15.43
CA ILE A 134 22.19 15.51 -14.24
C ILE A 134 21.04 14.96 -13.36
N GLY A 135 19.89 15.65 -13.30
CA GLY A 135 18.77 15.23 -12.45
C GLY A 135 18.02 14.00 -12.97
N PHE A 136 17.95 13.84 -14.30
CA PHE A 136 17.24 12.73 -14.94
C PHE A 136 17.93 11.38 -14.72
N PHE A 137 19.26 11.39 -14.60
CA PHE A 137 20.07 10.17 -14.44
C PHE A 137 19.90 9.55 -13.05
N LEU A 138 19.78 10.38 -12.00
CA LEU A 138 19.56 9.91 -10.63
C LEU A 138 18.14 9.38 -10.41
N ALA A 139 17.14 10.01 -11.02
CA ALA A 139 15.75 9.55 -10.94
C ALA A 139 15.56 8.18 -11.63
N LYS A 140 16.23 7.95 -12.77
CA LYS A 140 16.17 6.68 -13.49
C LYS A 140 16.83 5.53 -12.70
N ILE A 141 17.93 5.78 -11.99
CA ILE A 141 18.62 4.77 -11.17
C ILE A 141 17.77 4.30 -9.98
N TRP A 142 16.93 5.16 -9.40
CA TRP A 142 16.08 4.77 -8.27
C TRP A 142 14.83 3.99 -8.70
N ILE A 143 14.33 4.23 -9.90
CA ILE A 143 13.14 3.54 -10.45
C ILE A 143 13.45 2.12 -10.97
N ASP A 144 14.73 1.82 -11.23
CA ASP A 144 15.17 0.57 -11.89
C ASP A 144 15.91 -0.38 -10.92
N ARG A 145 15.73 -0.22 -9.60
CA ARG A 145 16.32 -1.08 -8.55
C ARG A 145 15.24 -1.60 -7.61
#